data_AF-A0A841L9V3-F1
#
_entry.id   AF-A0A841L9V3-F1
#
_cell.length_a   1.000
_cell.length_b   1.000
_cell.length_c   1.000
_cell.angle_alpha   90.00
_cell.angle_beta   90.00
_cell.angle_gamma   90.00
#
_symmetry.space_group_name_H-M   'P 1'
#
loop_
_entity.id
_entity.type
_entity.pdbx_description
1 polymer ?
#
loop_
_entity_poly.entity_id
_entity_poly.type
_entity_poly.pdbx_seq_one_letter_code
_entity_poly.pdbx_strand_id
1 'polypeptide(L)'
;MSKWSRRLTPELAEEISKRYDGTKEVIDQLCEEFNVPRYTIHCYASSKGLTKKRKGDNWSKEEIDFLYDNFSKGAQYVAKKLQRSPNAVKIKLNRLGVGFKDSHLLTANLVANILNIDIHVIT
;
A
#
# COMPACT_ATOMS: atom_id res chain seq x y z
N MET A 1 4.25 21.58 -9.74
CA MET A 1 5.40 20.73 -10.16
C MET A 1 6.20 20.33 -8.93
N SER A 2 6.41 19.04 -8.71
CA SER A 2 7.19 18.53 -7.57
C SER A 2 8.68 18.85 -7.75
N LYS A 3 9.42 19.13 -6.66
CA LYS A 3 10.85 19.56 -6.70
C LYS A 3 11.78 18.65 -7.51
N TRP A 4 11.43 17.38 -7.69
CA TRP A 4 12.21 16.40 -8.46
C TRP A 4 12.13 16.60 -9.98
N SER A 5 10.98 17.03 -10.51
CA SER A 5 10.76 17.13 -11.96
C SER A 5 11.56 18.26 -12.60
N ARG A 6 12.02 19.24 -11.80
CA ARG A 6 12.84 20.37 -12.27
C ARG A 6 14.28 19.97 -12.61
N ARG A 7 14.76 18.86 -12.06
CA ARG A 7 16.15 18.38 -12.23
C ARG A 7 16.28 17.24 -13.22
N LEU A 8 15.17 16.86 -13.87
CA LEU A 8 15.14 15.74 -14.80
C LEU A 8 15.42 16.27 -16.21
N THR A 9 16.58 15.95 -16.75
CA THR A 9 16.87 16.18 -18.18
C THR A 9 16.21 15.07 -19.02
N PRO A 10 15.85 15.33 -20.30
CA PRO A 10 15.30 14.31 -21.18
C PRO A 10 16.24 13.10 -21.36
N GLU A 11 17.56 13.35 -21.37
CA GLU A 11 18.61 12.33 -21.46
C GLU A 11 18.61 11.38 -20.26
N LEU A 12 18.56 11.93 -19.03
CA LEU A 12 18.46 11.13 -17.81
C LEU A 12 17.17 10.27 -17.79
N ALA A 13 16.06 10.80 -18.31
CA ALA A 13 14.79 10.09 -18.37
C ALA A 13 14.83 8.86 -19.29
N GLU A 14 15.57 8.95 -20.41
CA GLU A 14 15.79 7.85 -21.33
C GLU A 14 16.71 6.80 -20.71
N GLU A 15 17.79 7.22 -20.07
CA GLU A 15 18.76 6.31 -19.45
C GLU A 15 18.15 5.54 -18.28
N ILE A 16 17.33 6.21 -17.44
CA ILE A 16 16.57 5.52 -16.39
C ILE A 16 15.62 4.48 -17.01
N SER A 17 15.00 4.75 -18.16
CA SER A 17 14.09 3.77 -18.77
C SER A 17 14.81 2.51 -19.28
N LYS A 18 16.11 2.61 -19.63
CA LYS A 18 16.91 1.49 -20.16
C LYS A 18 17.56 0.66 -19.07
N ARG A 19 18.16 1.32 -18.08
CA ARG A 19 19.06 0.69 -17.11
C ARG A 19 18.42 0.36 -15.76
N TYR A 20 17.24 0.90 -15.47
CA TYR A 20 16.66 0.81 -14.14
C TYR A 20 16.15 -0.59 -13.79
N ASP A 21 16.93 -1.31 -12.98
CA ASP A 21 16.56 -2.61 -12.41
C ASP A 21 16.02 -2.52 -10.96
N GLY A 22 16.05 -1.32 -10.37
CA GLY A 22 15.67 -1.09 -8.97
C GLY A 22 16.74 -1.53 -7.95
N THR A 23 17.90 -2.00 -8.40
CA THR A 23 19.05 -2.34 -7.56
C THR A 23 19.77 -1.07 -7.09
N LYS A 24 20.37 -1.12 -5.90
CA LYS A 24 21.02 0.05 -5.28
C LYS A 24 22.19 0.55 -6.11
N GLU A 25 22.96 -0.35 -6.71
CA GLU A 25 24.18 -0.09 -7.46
C GLU A 25 23.87 0.73 -8.72
N VAL A 26 22.79 0.40 -9.42
CA VAL A 26 22.33 1.15 -10.60
C VAL A 26 21.89 2.56 -10.21
N ILE A 27 21.17 2.70 -9.09
CA ILE A 27 20.74 4.01 -8.60
C ILE A 27 21.95 4.86 -8.23
N ASP A 28 22.94 4.27 -7.56
CA ASP A 28 24.17 4.95 -7.16
C ASP A 28 24.99 5.41 -8.38
N GLN A 29 25.14 4.54 -9.40
CA GLN A 29 25.79 4.89 -10.67
C GLN A 29 25.11 6.06 -11.38
N LEU A 30 23.78 6.03 -11.49
CA LEU A 30 23.00 7.12 -12.12
C LEU A 30 23.08 8.42 -11.31
N CYS A 31 23.24 8.34 -9.99
CA CYS A 31 23.44 9.52 -9.15
C CYS A 31 24.80 10.18 -9.40
N GLU A 32 25.85 9.38 -9.56
CA GLU A 32 27.22 9.86 -9.83
C GLU A 32 27.34 10.46 -11.23
N GLU A 33 26.80 9.79 -12.24
CA GLU A 33 26.90 10.21 -13.64
C GLU A 33 26.17 11.54 -13.93
N PHE A 34 24.95 11.69 -13.40
CA PHE A 34 24.12 12.86 -13.66
C PHE A 34 24.11 13.89 -12.52
N ASN A 35 24.89 13.65 -11.45
CA ASN A 35 24.94 14.46 -10.23
C ASN A 35 23.53 14.78 -9.65
N VAL A 36 22.63 13.79 -9.71
CA VAL A 36 21.25 13.91 -9.26
C VAL A 36 21.04 13.21 -7.92
N PRO A 37 20.20 13.76 -7.02
CA PRO A 37 19.86 13.06 -5.79
C PRO A 37 19.08 11.76 -6.06
N ARG A 38 19.39 10.68 -5.32
CA ARG A 38 18.72 9.36 -5.36
C ARG A 38 17.19 9.45 -5.41
N TYR A 39 16.60 10.33 -4.62
CA TYR A 39 15.15 10.48 -4.54
C TYR A 39 14.53 10.90 -5.89
N THR A 40 15.27 11.61 -6.75
CA THR A 40 14.80 12.06 -8.08
C THR A 40 14.57 10.87 -9.00
N ILE A 41 15.54 9.95 -9.04
CA ILE A 41 15.45 8.70 -9.83
C ILE A 41 14.31 7.83 -9.30
N HIS A 42 14.21 7.67 -7.98
CA HIS A 42 13.14 6.90 -7.36
C HIS A 42 11.75 7.50 -7.65
N CYS A 43 11.58 8.83 -7.52
CA CYS A 43 10.33 9.50 -7.84
C CYS A 43 9.95 9.35 -9.32
N TYR A 44 10.91 9.46 -10.23
CA TYR A 44 10.67 9.24 -11.66
C TYR A 44 10.27 7.79 -11.95
N ALA A 45 11.05 6.83 -11.45
CA ALA A 45 10.76 5.40 -11.63
C ALA A 45 9.40 5.00 -11.04
N SER A 46 9.06 5.52 -9.86
CA SER A 46 7.76 5.31 -9.23
C SER A 46 6.62 5.93 -10.05
N SER A 47 6.82 7.15 -10.55
CA SER A 47 5.85 7.83 -11.42
C SER A 47 5.64 7.12 -12.77
N LYS A 48 6.67 6.46 -13.30
CA LYS A 48 6.62 5.68 -14.54
C LYS A 48 6.21 4.22 -14.32
N GLY A 49 6.03 3.80 -13.07
CA GLY A 49 5.66 2.42 -12.75
C GLY A 49 6.78 1.39 -12.97
N LEU A 50 8.03 1.83 -13.10
CA LEU A 50 9.21 0.97 -13.23
C LEU A 50 9.53 0.24 -11.92
N THR A 51 9.04 0.76 -10.79
CA THR A 51 9.21 0.11 -9.48
C THR A 51 8.36 -1.15 -9.39
N LYS A 52 8.95 -2.25 -8.89
CA LYS A 52 8.24 -3.51 -8.63
C LYS A 52 7.02 -3.28 -7.73
N LYS A 53 5.82 -3.60 -8.24
CA LYS A 53 4.60 -3.57 -7.43
C LYS A 53 4.71 -4.58 -6.28
N ARG A 54 4.26 -4.18 -5.09
CA ARG A 54 4.22 -5.08 -3.94
C ARG A 54 3.18 -6.18 -4.20
N LYS A 55 3.58 -7.44 -4.06
CA LYS A 55 2.73 -8.63 -4.29
C LYS A 55 1.46 -8.66 -3.40
N GLY A 56 1.42 -7.89 -2.31
CA GLY A 56 0.33 -7.91 -1.33
C GLY A 56 -0.87 -6.99 -1.61
N ASP A 57 -0.81 -6.13 -2.64
CA ASP A 57 -1.85 -5.10 -2.84
C ASP A 57 -3.04 -5.56 -3.69
N ASN A 58 -2.95 -6.68 -4.41
CA ASN A 58 -4.10 -7.24 -5.12
C ASN A 58 -4.94 -8.08 -4.15
N TRP A 59 -6.10 -7.56 -3.77
CA TRP A 59 -7.16 -8.31 -3.09
C TRP A 59 -8.31 -8.48 -4.07
N SER A 60 -8.69 -9.72 -4.38
CA SER A 60 -9.88 -9.99 -5.20
C SER A 60 -11.15 -9.66 -4.40
N LYS A 61 -12.27 -9.49 -5.10
CA LYS A 61 -13.58 -9.29 -4.44
C LYS A 61 -13.93 -10.50 -3.57
N GLU A 62 -13.71 -11.70 -4.09
CA GLU A 62 -13.92 -12.96 -3.36
C GLU A 62 -13.08 -13.05 -2.07
N GLU A 63 -11.81 -12.61 -2.12
CA GLU A 63 -10.95 -12.57 -0.93
C GLU A 63 -11.47 -11.56 0.11
N ILE A 64 -12.07 -10.45 -0.34
CA ILE A 64 -12.67 -9.43 0.53
C ILE A 64 -13.98 -9.93 1.15
N ASP A 65 -14.84 -10.57 0.36
CA ASP A 65 -16.09 -11.15 0.86
C ASP A 65 -15.79 -12.24 1.91
N PHE A 66 -14.81 -13.10 1.62
CA PHE A 66 -14.35 -14.11 2.57
C PHE A 66 -13.82 -13.50 3.87
N LEU A 67 -13.12 -12.35 3.79
CA LEU A 67 -12.68 -11.60 4.98
C LEU A 67 -13.87 -11.11 5.81
N TYR A 68 -14.91 -10.55 5.17
CA TYR A 68 -16.11 -10.09 5.86
C TYR A 68 -16.89 -11.24 6.52
N ASP A 69 -16.90 -12.42 5.92
CA ASP A 69 -17.62 -13.56 6.49
C ASP A 69 -16.87 -14.25 7.64
N ASN A 70 -15.52 -14.14 7.65
CA ASN A 70 -14.67 -14.96 8.52
C ASN A 70 -13.76 -14.16 9.46
N PHE A 71 -13.87 -12.83 9.53
CA PHE A 71 -13.05 -12.03 10.46
C PHE A 71 -13.31 -12.40 11.94
N SER A 72 -14.48 -12.89 12.31
CA SER A 72 -14.76 -13.33 13.68
C SER A 72 -13.88 -14.52 14.13
N LYS A 73 -13.42 -15.36 13.19
CA LYS A 73 -12.60 -16.56 13.45
C LYS A 73 -11.12 -16.25 13.68
N GLY A 74 -10.71 -14.99 13.52
CA GLY A 74 -9.34 -14.54 13.78
C GLY A 74 -8.42 -14.54 12.54
N ALA A 75 -7.41 -13.66 12.59
CA ALA A 75 -6.50 -13.40 11.47
C ALA A 75 -5.72 -14.63 11.01
N GLN A 76 -5.36 -15.53 11.94
CA GLN A 76 -4.61 -16.74 11.67
C GLN A 76 -5.41 -17.74 10.83
N TYR A 77 -6.71 -17.86 11.11
CA TYR A 77 -7.61 -18.74 10.38
C TYR A 77 -7.76 -18.27 8.93
N VAL A 78 -8.09 -16.99 8.75
CA VAL A 78 -8.30 -16.39 7.44
C VAL A 78 -7.01 -16.40 6.61
N ALA A 79 -5.87 -16.12 7.23
CA ALA A 79 -4.56 -16.18 6.59
C ALA A 79 -4.25 -17.57 5.99
N LYS A 80 -4.54 -18.65 6.73
CA LYS A 80 -4.34 -20.02 6.23
C LYS A 80 -5.22 -20.32 5.03
N LYS A 81 -6.48 -19.87 5.04
CA LYS A 81 -7.44 -20.13 3.95
C LYS A 81 -7.12 -19.33 2.68
N LEU A 82 -6.70 -18.08 2.83
CA LEU A 82 -6.34 -17.22 1.69
C LEU A 82 -4.87 -17.37 1.26
N GLN A 83 -4.09 -18.23 1.92
CA GLN A 83 -2.64 -18.39 1.71
C GLN A 83 -1.87 -17.05 1.77
N ARG A 84 -2.33 -16.15 2.66
CA ARG A 84 -1.72 -14.83 2.90
C ARG A 84 -1.03 -14.81 4.25
N SER A 85 -0.16 -13.82 4.47
CA SER A 85 0.42 -13.62 5.80
C SER A 85 -0.65 -13.09 6.77
N PRO A 86 -0.64 -13.52 8.05
CA PRO A 86 -1.55 -12.99 9.07
C PRO A 86 -1.45 -11.46 9.22
N ASN A 87 -0.25 -10.90 8.99
CA ASN A 87 -0.04 -9.47 9.00
C ASN A 87 -0.75 -8.76 7.83
N ALA A 88 -0.71 -9.32 6.63
CA ALA A 88 -1.42 -8.76 5.47
C ALA A 88 -2.94 -8.74 5.70
N VAL A 89 -3.49 -9.80 6.31
CA VAL A 89 -4.90 -9.88 6.70
C VAL A 89 -5.27 -8.79 7.71
N LYS A 90 -4.47 -8.61 8.77
CA LYS A 90 -4.69 -7.54 9.78
C LYS A 90 -4.64 -6.15 9.15
N ILE A 91 -3.66 -5.87 8.30
CA ILE A 91 -3.53 -4.59 7.61
C ILE A 91 -4.76 -4.33 6.72
N LYS A 92 -5.19 -5.34 5.96
CA LYS A 92 -6.37 -5.22 5.10
C LYS A 92 -7.63 -4.98 5.91
N LEU A 93 -7.84 -5.70 7.00
CA LEU A 93 -8.99 -5.54 7.88
C LEU A 93 -9.03 -4.17 8.56
N ASN A 94 -7.88 -3.66 9.01
CA ASN A 94 -7.76 -2.29 9.49
C ASN A 94 -8.13 -1.26 8.41
N ARG A 95 -7.73 -1.47 7.15
CA ARG A 95 -8.12 -0.61 6.03
C ARG A 95 -9.61 -0.70 5.69
N LEU A 96 -10.24 -1.84 5.94
CA LEU A 96 -11.69 -2.05 5.77
C LEU A 96 -12.51 -1.54 6.98
N GLY A 97 -11.86 -1.09 8.05
CA GLY A 97 -12.53 -0.64 9.27
C GLY A 97 -13.09 -1.77 10.14
N VAL A 98 -12.79 -3.03 9.82
CA VAL A 98 -13.26 -4.22 10.53
C VAL A 98 -12.11 -4.75 11.38
N GLY A 99 -11.99 -4.28 12.62
CA GLY A 99 -10.93 -4.74 13.53
C GLY A 99 -11.31 -6.03 14.26
N PHE A 100 -10.32 -6.89 14.55
CA PHE A 100 -10.46 -8.00 15.51
C PHE A 100 -10.47 -7.51 16.97
N LYS A 101 -11.24 -6.45 17.27
CA LYS A 101 -11.48 -6.07 18.66
C LYS A 101 -12.59 -6.98 19.19
N ASP A 102 -12.47 -7.39 20.44
CA ASP A 102 -13.26 -8.47 21.05
C ASP A 102 -14.78 -8.27 20.89
N SER A 103 -15.31 -8.97 19.88
CA SER A 103 -16.55 -9.74 19.71
C SER A 103 -17.89 -9.35 20.36
N HIS A 104 -18.05 -8.32 21.20
CA HIS A 104 -19.39 -7.99 21.75
C HIS A 104 -19.90 -6.59 21.39
N LEU A 105 -19.07 -5.77 20.74
CA LEU A 105 -19.45 -4.42 20.39
C LEU A 105 -19.22 -4.20 18.89
N LEU A 106 -20.26 -3.71 18.21
CA LEU A 106 -20.08 -2.99 16.97
C LEU A 106 -19.07 -1.86 17.25
N THR A 107 -18.10 -1.65 16.35
CA THR A 107 -17.23 -0.48 16.50
C THR A 107 -18.10 0.77 16.50
N ALA A 108 -17.78 1.76 17.33
CA ALA A 108 -18.57 3.00 17.41
C ALA A 108 -18.76 3.66 16.03
N ASN A 109 -17.77 3.53 15.15
CA ASN A 109 -17.86 3.95 13.74
C ASN A 109 -18.90 3.17 12.93
N LEU A 110 -18.99 1.85 13.12
CA LEU A 110 -19.98 1.04 12.41
C LEU A 110 -21.40 1.38 12.86
N VAL A 111 -21.60 1.59 14.17
CA VAL A 111 -22.87 2.06 14.73
C VAL A 111 -23.23 3.45 14.18
N ALA A 112 -22.29 4.38 14.24
CA ALA A 112 -22.44 5.75 13.71
C ALA A 112 -22.85 5.75 12.23
N ASN A 113 -22.20 4.92 11.40
CA ASN A 113 -22.53 4.79 9.99
C ASN A 113 -23.91 4.16 9.75
N ILE A 114 -24.27 3.10 10.49
CA ILE A 114 -25.58 2.44 10.35
C ILE A 114 -26.70 3.39 10.77
N LEU A 115 -26.52 4.12 11.86
CA LEU A 115 -27.51 5.04 12.39
C LEU A 115 -27.47 6.42 11.72
N ASN A 116 -26.49 6.65 10.84
CA ASN A 116 -26.22 7.94 10.20
C ASN A 116 -26.08 9.09 11.21
N ILE A 117 -25.39 8.83 12.32
CA ILE A 117 -25.13 9.77 13.41
C ILE A 117 -23.63 10.06 13.45
N ASP A 118 -23.25 11.32 13.63
CA ASP A 118 -21.86 11.68 13.85
C ASP A 118 -21.37 11.15 15.21
N ILE A 119 -20.27 10.39 15.17
CA ILE A 119 -19.65 9.75 16.33
C ILE A 119 -19.21 10.76 17.40
N HIS A 120 -18.93 12.01 17.04
CA HIS A 120 -18.50 13.06 17.96
C HIS A 120 -19.65 13.69 18.75
N VAL A 121 -20.89 13.29 18.48
CA VAL A 121 -22.09 13.82 19.13
C VAL A 121 -22.53 12.96 20.32
N ILE A 122 -22.08 11.70 20.38
CA ILE A 122 -22.36 10.78 21.49
C ILE A 122 -21.15 10.81 22.44
N THR A 123 -21.24 11.61 23.50
CA THR A 123 -20.21 11.75 24.54
C THR A 123 -20.44 10.78 25.70
#